data_AF-A2BWC8-F1
#
_entry.id   AF-A2BWC8-F1
#
_cell.length_a   1.000
_cell.length_b   1.000
_cell.length_c   1.000
_cell.angle_alpha   90.00
_cell.angle_beta   90.00
_cell.angle_gamma   90.00
#
_symmetry.space_group_name_H-M   'P 1'
#
loop_
_entity.id
_entity.type
_entity.pdbx_description
1 polymer ?
#
loop_
_entity_poly.entity_id
_entity_poly.type
_entity_poly.pdbx_seq_one_letter_code
_entity_poly.pdbx_strand_id
1 'polypeptide(L)' 'MKYKIKRIDGKEDSITSLTFSNYSDAYDVLNNLYGDICCSDADYEDITYYDIVEN' A
#
# COMPACT_ATOMS: atom_id res chain seq x y z
N MET A 1 6.66 15.80 9.25
CA MET A 1 6.87 14.94 8.06
C MET A 1 5.54 14.26 7.79
N LYS A 2 5.08 14.20 6.54
CA LYS A 2 3.85 13.50 6.17
C LYS A 2 4.23 12.36 5.24
N TYR A 3 3.54 11.23 5.38
CA TYR A 3 3.77 10.05 4.55
C TYR A 3 2.53 9.76 3.72
N LYS A 4 2.73 9.23 2.52
CA LYS A 4 1.67 8.81 1.62
C LYS A 4 2.00 7.46 1.02
N ILE A 5 0.96 6.73 0.67
CA ILE A 5 1.08 5.48 -0.07
C ILE A 5 0.98 5.82 -1.56
N LYS A 6 1.83 5.22 -2.38
CA LYS A 6 1.85 5.39 -3.83
C LYS A 6 1.86 4.04 -4.51
N ARG A 7 1.01 3.84 -5.51
CA ARG A 7 1.09 2.64 -6.35
C ARG A 7 2.30 2.70 -7.26
N ILE A 8 2.95 1.57 -7.46
CA ILE A 8 4.11 1.48 -8.36
C ILE A 8 3.71 1.73 -9.82
N ASP A 9 2.47 1.39 -10.19
CA ASP A 9 1.93 1.59 -11.54
C ASP A 9 1.51 3.04 -11.81
N GLY A 10 1.68 3.93 -10.83
CA GLY A 10 1.37 5.35 -10.94
C GLY A 10 -0.11 5.69 -10.94
N LYS A 11 -1.01 4.70 -10.79
CA LYS A 11 -2.44 4.96 -10.63
C LYS A 11 -2.76 5.43 -9.21
N GLU A 12 -3.96 5.95 -9.03
CA GLU A 12 -4.47 6.39 -7.73
C GLU A 12 -5.72 5.58 -7.35
N ASP A 13 -5.86 5.29 -6.07
CA ASP A 13 -7.03 4.62 -5.50
C ASP A 13 -7.33 5.12 -4.08
N SER A 14 -8.23 4.44 -3.39
CA SER A 14 -8.63 4.73 -2.01
C SER A 14 -7.45 4.69 -1.04
N ILE A 15 -6.42 3.88 -1.29
CA ILE A 15 -5.24 3.75 -0.43
C ILE A 15 -4.25 4.88 -0.71
N THR A 16 -4.02 5.24 -1.98
CA THR A 16 -3.08 6.33 -2.34
C THR A 16 -3.58 7.72 -1.92
N SER A 17 -4.88 7.84 -1.63
CA SER A 17 -5.49 9.07 -1.11
C SER A 17 -5.24 9.29 0.39
N LEU A 18 -4.74 8.28 1.10
CA LEU A 18 -4.47 8.36 2.53
C LEU A 18 -3.20 9.17 2.80
N THR A 19 -3.22 9.91 3.90
CA THR A 19 -2.05 10.67 4.38
C THR A 19 -1.83 10.37 5.85
N PHE A 20 -0.58 10.12 6.20
CA PHE A 20 -0.18 9.66 7.52
C PHE A 20 0.80 10.65 8.16
N SER A 21 0.78 10.71 9.49
CA SER A 21 1.70 11.57 10.26
C SER A 21 3.03 10.88 10.54
N ASN A 22 3.10 9.56 10.40
CA ASN A 22 4.29 8.76 10.59
C ASN A 22 4.32 7.57 9.60
N TYR A 23 5.50 6.98 9.42
CA TYR A 23 5.72 5.87 8.50
C TYR A 23 5.04 4.56 8.98
N SER A 24 4.99 4.33 10.29
CA SER A 24 4.42 3.10 10.88
C SER A 24 2.95 2.94 10.52
N ASP A 25 2.16 4.02 10.61
CA ASP A 25 0.73 3.98 10.26
C ASP A 25 0.53 3.60 8.78
N ALA A 26 1.39 4.12 7.88
CA ALA A 26 1.34 3.78 6.46
C ALA A 26 1.76 2.32 6.22
N TYR A 27 2.77 1.84 6.96
CA TYR A 27 3.24 0.45 6.90
C TYR A 27 2.18 -0.54 7.37
N ASP A 28 1.48 -0.25 8.47
CA ASP A 28 0.44 -1.12 9.02
C ASP A 28 -0.69 -1.34 8.01
N VAL A 29 -1.06 -0.30 7.25
CA VAL A 29 -2.06 -0.40 6.17
C VAL A 29 -1.60 -1.37 5.09
N LEU A 30 -0.36 -1.24 4.61
CA LEU A 30 0.19 -2.15 3.58
C LEU A 30 0.36 -3.57 4.11
N ASN A 31 0.80 -3.73 5.36
CA ASN A 31 0.98 -5.03 5.98
C ASN A 31 -0.35 -5.79 6.09
N ASN A 32 -1.44 -5.10 6.46
CA ASN A 32 -2.77 -5.70 6.46
C ASN A 32 -3.23 -6.08 5.05
N LEU A 33 -3.05 -5.18 4.07
CA LEU A 33 -3.42 -5.43 2.67
C LEU A 33 -2.74 -6.68 2.10
N TYR A 34 -1.43 -6.81 2.32
CA TYR A 34 -0.68 -7.97 1.84
C TYR A 34 -0.91 -9.22 2.70
N GLY A 35 -1.23 -9.05 3.99
CA GLY A 35 -1.57 -10.15 4.89
C GLY A 35 -2.86 -10.88 4.50
N ASP A 36 -3.80 -10.18 3.86
CA ASP A 36 -5.04 -10.77 3.33
C ASP A 36 -4.82 -11.58 2.03
N ILE A 37 -3.64 -11.49 1.39
CA ILE A 37 -3.30 -12.27 0.20
C ILE A 37 -2.93 -13.70 0.63
N CYS A 38 -3.90 -14.61 0.55
CA CYS A 38 -3.72 -16.01 0.95
C CYS A 38 -2.93 -16.81 -0.11
N CYS A 39 -1.88 -17.51 0.33
CA CYS A 39 -0.86 -18.16 -0.51
C CYS A 39 -1.34 -19.32 -1.41
N SER A 40 -2.60 -19.76 -1.36
CA SER A 40 -3.01 -21.01 -2.03
C SER A 40 -3.70 -20.83 -3.39
N ASP A 41 -4.13 -19.63 -3.74
CA ASP A 41 -4.90 -19.35 -4.98
C ASP A 41 -4.62 -17.95 -5.55
N ALA A 42 -3.57 -17.27 -5.06
CA ALA A 42 -3.27 -15.91 -5.49
C ALA A 42 -2.61 -15.94 -6.88
N ASP A 43 -3.38 -15.54 -7.90
CA ASP A 43 -2.83 -15.09 -9.18
C ASP A 43 -1.94 -13.87 -8.92
N TYR A 44 -0.65 -14.13 -8.68
CA TYR A 44 0.36 -13.10 -8.41
C TYR A 44 0.45 -12.02 -9.51
N GLU A 45 -0.11 -12.30 -10.69
CA GLU A 45 -0.18 -11.37 -11.83
C GLU A 45 -1.12 -10.18 -11.59
N ASP A 46 -2.12 -10.30 -10.71
CA ASP A 46 -3.11 -9.23 -10.43
C ASP A 46 -2.84 -8.46 -9.12
N ILE A 47 -1.71 -8.71 -8.46
CA ILE A 47 -1.37 -8.03 -7.22
C ILE A 47 -0.96 -6.58 -7.53
N THR A 48 -1.70 -5.63 -6.94
CA THR A 48 -1.29 -4.23 -6.95
C THR A 48 -0.21 -4.01 -5.90
N TYR A 49 0.92 -3.42 -6.32
CA TYR A 49 2.02 -3.09 -5.43
C TYR A 49 2.06 -1.60 -5.11
N TYR A 50 2.47 -1.32 -3.88
CA TYR A 50 2.48 0.00 -3.28
C TYR A 50 3.82 0.27 -2.60
N ASP A 51 4.18 1.56 -2.51
CA ASP A 51 5.34 2.10 -1.83
C ASP A 51 4.93 3.23 -0.87
N ILE A 52 5.76 3.56 0.10
CA ILE A 52 5.53 4.65 1.07
C ILE A 52 6.52 5.77 0.78
N VAL A 53 5.99 6.94 0.44
CA VAL A 53 6.80 8.12 0.12
C VAL A 53 6.61 9.21 1.17
N GLU A 54 7.68 9.92 1.48
CA GLU A 54 7.63 11.16 2.26
C GLU A 54 7.17 12.31 1.36
N ASN A 55 6.28 13.15 1.91
CA ASN A 55 5.65 14.28 1.22
C ASN A 55 6.00 15.61 1.88
#